data_AF-A0A3G9G5I2-F1
#
_entry.id   AF-A0A3G9G5I2-F1
#
_cell.length_a   1.000
_cell.length_b   1.000
_cell.length_c   1.000
_cell.angle_alpha   90.00
_cell.angle_beta   90.00
_cell.angle_gamma   90.00
#
_symmetry.space_group_name_H-M   'P 1'
#
loop_
_entity.id
_entity.type
_entity.pdbx_description
1 polymer ?
#
loop_
_entity_poly.entity_id
_entity_poly.type
_entity_poly.pdbx_seq_one_letter_code
_entity_poly.pdbx_strand_id
1 'polypeptide(L)'
;MRRALRQISGKRRSETGDARLGVTLAFVAGAVNAGGFLAVGVYTSHMSGMVASFADDMVLGKFGPAVLALTYVLCFFLGAVTSSLLVNWARLKRLHSEFALTLGLEAVLLLLFGLLAAGLIGDIDLSLPLTIGLLCYLMGLQNSLMTKLSHAEIRTTHMTGIITDLGIEAGRFLFGRATHAEARFHPKKARLLVSLLGAFAAGGLTGAFGFSHMGFVTVLPLSLGLGLIALVPMLDDLSRQKRRRDLKDPAQTAN
;
A
#
# COMPACT_ATOMS: atom_id res chain seq x y z
N MET A 1 -19.06 -3.29 -13.39
CA MET A 1 -18.17 -2.46 -12.53
C MET A 1 -18.45 -2.60 -11.03
N ARG A 2 -19.65 -2.27 -10.52
CA ARG A 2 -19.97 -2.33 -9.05
C ARG A 2 -19.78 -3.71 -8.39
N ARG A 3 -20.15 -4.81 -9.07
CA ARG A 3 -19.92 -6.19 -8.56
C ARG A 3 -18.43 -6.54 -8.44
N ALA A 4 -17.60 -6.13 -9.40
CA ALA A 4 -16.16 -6.38 -9.39
C ALA A 4 -15.47 -5.61 -8.26
N LEU A 5 -15.80 -4.33 -8.06
CA LEU A 5 -15.29 -3.53 -6.95
C LEU A 5 -15.68 -4.12 -5.58
N ARG A 6 -16.93 -4.58 -5.42
CA ARG A 6 -17.38 -5.26 -4.19
C ARG A 6 -16.63 -6.56 -3.89
N GLN A 7 -16.26 -7.34 -4.91
CA GLN A 7 -15.48 -8.57 -4.73
C GLN A 7 -14.01 -8.30 -4.35
N ILE A 8 -13.50 -7.10 -4.63
CA ILE A 8 -12.10 -6.72 -4.37
C ILE A 8 -11.94 -6.12 -2.97
N SER A 9 -12.90 -5.30 -2.50
CA SER A 9 -12.74 -4.52 -1.25
C SER A 9 -13.78 -4.78 -0.14
N GLY A 10 -14.74 -5.70 -0.34
CA GLY A 10 -15.81 -6.01 0.64
C GLY A 10 -15.48 -7.10 1.66
N LYS A 11 -16.44 -7.43 2.55
CA LYS A 11 -16.29 -8.36 3.70
C LYS A 11 -16.26 -9.87 3.37
N ARG A 12 -16.80 -10.29 2.22
CA ARG A 12 -16.70 -11.68 1.72
C ARG A 12 -15.84 -11.67 0.46
N ARG A 13 -14.54 -11.91 0.61
CA ARG A 13 -13.59 -11.98 -0.52
C ARG A 13 -13.21 -13.43 -0.79
N SER A 14 -12.85 -13.68 -2.03
CA SER A 14 -12.21 -14.92 -2.45
C SER A 14 -10.70 -14.69 -2.49
N GLU A 15 -9.88 -15.73 -2.39
CA GLU A 15 -8.42 -15.66 -2.59
C GLU A 15 -8.04 -14.91 -3.88
N THR A 16 -8.88 -15.01 -4.92
CA THR A 16 -8.72 -14.28 -6.19
C THR A 16 -8.94 -12.77 -6.05
N GLY A 17 -9.85 -12.32 -5.20
CA GLY A 17 -10.07 -10.90 -4.89
C GLY A 17 -8.88 -10.29 -4.15
N ASP A 18 -8.32 -11.06 -3.21
CA ASP A 18 -7.16 -10.67 -2.40
C ASP A 18 -5.90 -10.55 -3.27
N ALA A 19 -5.69 -11.53 -4.15
CA ALA A 19 -4.61 -11.50 -5.14
C ALA A 19 -4.71 -10.28 -6.08
N ARG A 20 -5.91 -9.98 -6.60
CA ARG A 20 -6.11 -8.81 -7.48
C ARG A 20 -5.83 -7.50 -6.78
N LEU A 21 -6.35 -7.32 -5.57
CA LEU A 21 -6.09 -6.12 -4.78
C LEU A 21 -4.60 -6.02 -4.44
N GLY A 22 -3.96 -7.13 -4.12
CA GLY A 22 -2.51 -7.19 -3.86
C GLY A 22 -1.66 -6.80 -5.06
N VAL A 23 -2.03 -7.24 -6.27
CA VAL A 23 -1.37 -6.85 -7.52
C VAL A 23 -1.55 -5.35 -7.80
N THR A 24 -2.75 -4.81 -7.60
CA THR A 24 -3.00 -3.36 -7.74
C THR A 24 -2.17 -2.55 -6.74
N LEU A 25 -2.11 -2.98 -5.48
CA LEU A 25 -1.32 -2.30 -4.45
C LEU A 25 0.18 -2.44 -4.69
N ALA A 26 0.65 -3.58 -5.21
CA ALA A 26 2.04 -3.73 -5.65
C ALA A 26 2.41 -2.73 -6.76
N PHE A 27 1.52 -2.54 -7.74
CA PHE A 27 1.70 -1.53 -8.78
C PHE A 27 1.80 -0.11 -8.20
N VAL A 28 0.86 0.28 -7.33
CA VAL A 28 0.91 1.61 -6.69
C VAL A 28 2.16 1.78 -5.84
N ALA A 29 2.52 0.76 -5.06
CA ALA A 29 3.73 0.77 -4.25
C ALA A 29 5.00 0.96 -5.10
N GLY A 30 5.08 0.25 -6.23
CA GLY A 30 6.17 0.41 -7.19
C GLY A 30 6.24 1.84 -7.74
N ALA A 31 5.10 2.37 -8.19
CA ALA A 31 5.01 3.71 -8.76
C ALA A 31 5.40 4.81 -7.77
N VAL A 32 4.90 4.73 -6.54
CA VAL A 32 5.22 5.69 -5.48
C VAL A 32 6.67 5.55 -5.01
N ASN A 33 7.20 4.33 -4.91
CA ASN A 33 8.57 4.11 -4.43
C ASN A 33 9.62 4.55 -5.47
N ALA A 34 9.47 4.16 -6.74
CA ALA A 34 10.41 4.56 -7.80
C ALA A 34 10.23 6.03 -8.21
N GLY A 35 8.99 6.49 -8.35
CA GLY A 35 8.69 7.90 -8.64
C GLY A 35 9.09 8.81 -7.49
N GLY A 36 8.80 8.42 -6.24
CA GLY A 36 9.25 9.11 -5.04
C GLY A 36 10.77 9.20 -4.96
N PHE A 37 11.50 8.12 -5.27
CA PHE A 37 12.96 8.17 -5.32
C PHE A 37 13.49 9.26 -6.27
N LEU A 38 12.90 9.43 -7.46
CA LEU A 38 13.31 10.52 -8.36
C LEU A 38 13.03 11.90 -7.80
N ALA A 39 12.01 12.04 -6.94
CA ALA A 39 11.64 13.31 -6.33
C ALA A 39 12.45 13.63 -5.06
N VAL A 40 12.77 12.63 -4.24
CA VAL A 40 13.35 12.84 -2.89
C VAL A 40 14.69 12.13 -2.64
N GLY A 41 15.19 11.36 -3.62
CA GLY A 41 16.52 10.72 -3.56
C GLY A 41 16.62 9.48 -2.66
N VAL A 42 15.53 9.01 -2.06
CA VAL A 42 15.52 7.85 -1.15
C VAL A 42 14.33 6.93 -1.42
N TYR A 43 14.54 5.62 -1.30
CA TYR A 43 13.46 4.65 -1.41
C TYR A 43 12.72 4.52 -0.08
N THR A 44 11.49 5.00 -0.04
CA THR A 44 10.70 5.18 1.19
C THR A 44 10.10 3.90 1.73
N SER A 45 10.19 2.78 0.99
CA SER A 45 9.78 1.45 1.44
C SER A 45 10.93 0.58 1.98
N HIS A 46 12.19 1.00 1.89
CA HIS A 46 13.37 0.18 2.21
C HIS A 46 13.82 0.33 3.67
N MET A 47 13.03 -0.20 4.61
CA MET A 47 13.30 -0.03 6.05
C MET A 47 14.61 -0.66 6.53
N SER A 48 15.02 -1.80 5.98
CA SER A 48 16.30 -2.43 6.33
C SER A 48 17.50 -1.53 5.99
N GLY A 49 17.45 -0.85 4.84
CA GLY A 49 18.48 0.10 4.43
C GLY A 49 18.48 1.36 5.30
N MET A 50 17.30 1.83 5.71
CA MET A 50 17.16 2.99 6.59
C MET A 50 17.73 2.71 7.99
N VAL A 51 17.47 1.52 8.54
CA VAL A 51 18.05 1.10 9.83
C VAL A 51 19.57 0.92 9.72
N ALA A 52 20.08 0.37 8.62
CA ALA A 52 21.52 0.28 8.38
C ALA A 52 22.16 1.68 8.28
N SER A 53 21.54 2.60 7.54
CA SER A 53 22.00 3.98 7.40
C SER A 53 22.04 4.72 8.75
N PHE A 54 21.04 4.49 9.61
CA PHE A 54 21.06 4.99 10.99
C PHE A 54 22.29 4.50 11.75
N ALA A 55 22.61 3.20 11.69
CA ALA A 55 23.76 2.65 12.38
C ALA A 55 25.09 3.22 11.83
N ASP A 56 25.23 3.29 10.50
CA ASP A 56 26.40 3.85 9.83
C ASP A 56 26.62 5.31 10.24
N ASP A 57 25.57 6.13 10.17
CA ASP A 57 25.63 7.55 10.50
C ASP A 57 25.94 7.79 11.99
N MET A 58 25.42 6.94 12.88
CA MET A 58 25.76 6.97 14.31
C MET A 58 27.26 6.71 14.54
N VAL A 59 27.83 5.69 13.89
CA VAL A 59 29.26 5.33 14.03
C VAL A 59 30.16 6.41 13.43
N LEU A 60 29.73 7.03 12.33
CA LEU A 60 30.47 8.10 11.66
C LEU A 60 30.30 9.48 12.32
N GLY A 61 29.55 9.59 13.43
CA GLY A 61 29.30 10.86 14.12
C GLY A 61 28.34 11.82 13.39
N LYS A 62 27.62 11.33 12.37
CA LYS A 62 26.66 12.08 11.57
C LYS A 62 25.27 12.07 12.21
N PHE A 63 25.13 12.69 13.38
CA PHE A 63 23.90 12.62 14.18
C PHE A 63 22.64 13.18 13.50
N GLY A 64 22.77 14.22 12.67
CA GLY A 64 21.62 14.79 11.94
C GLY A 64 20.96 13.77 11.00
N PRO A 65 21.69 13.22 10.01
CA PRO A 65 21.23 12.12 9.17
C PRO A 65 20.72 10.90 9.95
N ALA A 66 21.40 10.51 11.03
CA ALA A 66 20.96 9.41 11.88
C ALA A 66 19.55 9.66 12.48
N VAL A 67 19.33 10.85 13.06
CA VAL A 67 18.01 11.21 13.61
C VAL A 67 16.94 11.22 12.53
N LEU A 68 17.26 11.67 11.31
CA LEU A 68 16.32 11.61 10.18
C LEU A 68 15.99 10.17 9.79
N ALA A 69 17.00 9.30 9.66
CA ALA A 69 16.79 7.88 9.35
C ALA A 69 15.89 7.19 10.37
N LEU A 70 16.13 7.42 11.67
CA LEU A 70 15.27 6.93 12.74
C LEU A 70 13.85 7.51 12.66
N THR A 71 13.73 8.81 12.40
CA THR A 71 12.43 9.50 12.24
C THR A 71 11.61 8.87 11.12
N TYR A 72 12.23 8.59 9.98
CA TYR A 72 11.56 7.97 8.84
C TYR A 72 11.11 6.53 9.13
N VAL A 73 11.90 5.75 9.86
CA VAL A 73 11.50 4.42 10.37
C VAL A 73 10.29 4.54 11.31
N LEU A 74 10.28 5.54 12.19
CA LEU A 74 9.14 5.82 13.07
C LEU A 74 7.89 6.25 12.29
N CYS A 75 8.02 7.07 11.25
CA CYS A 75 6.91 7.43 10.36
C CYS A 75 6.29 6.18 9.72
N PHE A 76 7.12 5.28 9.18
CA PHE A 76 6.65 4.00 8.63
C PHE A 76 5.94 3.16 9.69
N PHE A 77 6.53 3.04 10.89
CA PHE A 77 5.92 2.33 12.00
C PHE A 77 4.55 2.91 12.37
N LEU A 78 4.43 4.23 12.49
CA LEU A 78 3.17 4.91 12.78
C LEU A 78 2.13 4.68 11.69
N GLY A 79 2.53 4.68 10.41
CA GLY A 79 1.63 4.30 9.30
C GLY A 79 1.08 2.89 9.47
N ALA A 80 1.95 1.94 9.82
CA ALA A 80 1.55 0.56 10.07
C ALA A 80 0.60 0.42 11.28
N VAL A 81 0.85 1.19 12.36
CA VAL A 81 -0.04 1.29 13.53
C VAL A 81 -1.40 1.85 13.13
N THR A 82 -1.46 2.96 12.39
CA THR A 82 -2.72 3.56 11.96
C THR A 82 -3.55 2.58 11.11
N SER A 83 -2.92 1.93 10.14
CA SER A 83 -3.56 0.88 9.33
C SER A 83 -4.14 -0.24 10.20
N SER A 84 -3.40 -0.68 11.22
CA SER A 84 -3.85 -1.70 12.16
C SER A 84 -5.04 -1.27 13.00
N LEU A 85 -5.02 -0.04 13.53
CA LEU A 85 -6.12 0.53 14.31
C LEU A 85 -7.38 0.68 13.47
N LEU A 86 -7.29 1.21 12.25
CA LEU A 86 -8.43 1.39 11.35
C LEU A 86 -9.10 0.06 10.99
N VAL A 87 -8.30 -0.96 10.63
CA VAL A 87 -8.83 -2.29 10.31
C VAL A 87 -9.51 -2.92 11.52
N ASN A 88 -8.89 -2.86 12.70
CA ASN A 88 -9.47 -3.42 13.93
C ASN A 88 -10.74 -2.68 14.36
N TRP A 89 -10.77 -1.36 14.22
CA TRP A 89 -11.95 -0.55 14.49
C TRP A 89 -13.10 -0.89 13.54
N ALA A 90 -12.82 -1.06 12.24
CA ALA A 90 -13.81 -1.45 11.26
C ALA A 90 -14.39 -2.85 11.54
N ARG A 91 -13.54 -3.80 11.94
CA ARG A 91 -13.95 -5.14 12.39
C ARG A 91 -14.85 -5.07 13.61
N LEU A 92 -14.47 -4.29 14.62
CA LEU A 92 -15.26 -4.08 15.85
C LEU A 92 -16.66 -3.53 15.52
N LYS A 93 -16.74 -2.56 14.59
CA LYS A 93 -17.99 -1.98 14.10
C LYS A 93 -18.72 -2.85 13.08
N ARG A 94 -18.17 -4.02 12.71
CA ARG A 94 -18.68 -4.97 11.71
C ARG A 94 -18.95 -4.35 10.33
N LEU A 95 -18.17 -3.33 9.95
CA LEU A 95 -18.28 -2.59 8.69
C LEU A 95 -17.96 -3.48 7.47
N HIS A 96 -18.44 -3.07 6.29
CA HIS A 96 -18.05 -3.66 5.00
C HIS A 96 -16.72 -3.08 4.52
N SER A 97 -16.39 -1.86 4.96
CA SER A 97 -15.19 -1.10 4.64
C SER A 97 -13.96 -1.51 5.46
N GLU A 98 -13.85 -2.80 5.83
CA GLU A 98 -12.79 -3.31 6.72
C GLU A 98 -11.38 -2.84 6.32
N PHE A 99 -11.08 -2.95 5.02
CA PHE A 99 -9.83 -2.52 4.41
C PHE A 99 -9.95 -1.20 3.65
N ALA A 100 -11.17 -0.83 3.27
CA ALA A 100 -11.45 0.35 2.47
C ALA A 100 -11.22 1.67 3.23
N LEU A 101 -11.34 1.69 4.57
CA LEU A 101 -11.00 2.89 5.35
C LEU A 101 -9.52 3.23 5.23
N THR A 102 -8.66 2.22 5.37
CA THR A 102 -7.22 2.40 5.23
C THR A 102 -6.84 2.79 3.80
N LEU A 103 -7.43 2.13 2.78
CA LEU A 103 -7.25 2.53 1.37
C LEU A 103 -7.72 3.95 1.09
N GLY A 104 -8.84 4.37 1.67
CA GLY A 104 -9.38 5.71 1.54
C GLY A 104 -8.46 6.75 2.17
N LEU A 105 -7.89 6.46 3.34
CA LEU A 105 -6.89 7.32 3.98
C LEU A 105 -5.63 7.43 3.11
N GLU A 106 -5.13 6.32 2.58
CA GLU A 106 -3.98 6.31 1.65
C GLU A 106 -4.26 7.17 0.41
N ALA A 107 -5.44 7.01 -0.20
CA ALA A 107 -5.86 7.78 -1.36
C ALA A 107 -5.93 9.29 -1.06
N VAL A 108 -6.52 9.68 0.08
CA VAL A 108 -6.62 11.09 0.48
C VAL A 108 -5.24 11.69 0.75
N LEU A 109 -4.39 10.98 1.48
CA LEU A 109 -3.03 11.45 1.79
C LEU A 109 -2.17 11.57 0.53
N LEU A 110 -2.23 10.61 -0.40
CA LEU A 110 -1.56 10.69 -1.70
C LEU A 110 -2.11 11.82 -2.56
N LEU A 111 -3.42 12.06 -2.55
CA LEU A 111 -4.05 13.16 -3.28
C LEU A 111 -3.57 14.51 -2.74
N LEU A 112 -3.65 14.71 -1.42
CA LEU A 112 -3.18 15.94 -0.78
C LEU A 112 -1.70 16.17 -1.03
N PHE A 113 -0.89 15.11 -0.93
CA PHE A 113 0.53 15.17 -1.27
C PHE A 113 0.75 15.62 -2.71
N GLY A 114 0.08 14.98 -3.69
CA GLY A 114 0.21 15.34 -5.10
C GLY A 114 -0.24 16.77 -5.40
N LEU A 115 -1.31 17.24 -4.77
CA LEU A 115 -1.81 18.61 -4.96
C LEU A 115 -0.88 19.66 -4.32
N LEU A 116 -0.40 19.43 -3.10
CA LEU A 116 0.52 20.34 -2.40
C LEU A 116 1.87 20.39 -3.12
N ALA A 117 2.47 19.23 -3.42
CA ALA A 117 3.79 19.16 -4.03
C ALA A 117 3.80 19.63 -5.50
N ALA A 118 2.65 19.66 -6.18
CA ALA A 118 2.49 20.28 -7.48
C ALA A 118 2.13 21.77 -7.44
N GLY A 119 2.01 22.38 -6.25
CA GLY A 119 1.62 23.79 -6.09
C GLY A 119 0.18 24.07 -6.53
N LEU A 120 -0.68 23.05 -6.55
CA LEU A 120 -2.07 23.18 -7.02
C LEU A 120 -3.03 23.66 -5.92
N ILE A 121 -2.65 23.51 -4.65
CA ILE A 121 -3.40 24.01 -3.49
C ILE A 121 -2.46 24.65 -2.47
N GLY A 122 -2.59 25.97 -2.27
CA GLY A 122 -1.85 26.73 -1.27
C GLY A 122 -0.34 26.91 -1.56
N ASP A 123 0.26 27.90 -0.92
CA ASP A 123 1.69 28.22 -1.02
C ASP A 123 2.52 27.45 0.04
N ILE A 124 2.24 26.15 0.21
CA ILE A 124 2.93 25.32 1.21
C ILE A 124 4.10 24.63 0.55
N ASP A 125 5.31 25.09 0.86
CA ASP A 125 6.54 24.41 0.45
C ASP A 125 6.84 23.25 1.42
N LEU A 126 6.62 22.02 0.95
CA LEU A 126 6.86 20.80 1.71
C LEU A 126 8.38 20.56 1.80
N SER A 127 8.94 20.74 3.00
CA SER A 127 10.36 20.43 3.21
C SER A 127 10.67 18.97 2.84
N LEU A 128 11.86 18.74 2.27
CA LEU A 128 12.28 17.41 1.83
C LEU A 128 12.14 16.34 2.94
N PRO A 129 12.53 16.58 4.21
CA PRO A 129 12.31 15.62 5.28
C PRO A 129 10.84 15.31 5.57
N LEU A 130 9.97 16.32 5.52
CA LEU A 130 8.54 16.13 5.74
C LEU A 130 7.93 15.26 4.63
N THR A 131 8.36 15.48 3.39
CA THR A 131 7.93 14.66 2.24
C THR A 131 8.38 13.20 2.39
N ILE A 132 9.65 12.96 2.73
CA ILE A 132 10.16 11.61 2.96
C ILE A 132 9.40 10.92 4.09
N GLY A 133 9.18 11.62 5.21
CA GLY A 133 8.41 11.11 6.34
C GLY A 133 6.97 10.73 5.97
N LEU A 134 6.27 11.58 5.21
CA LEU A 134 4.92 11.28 4.72
C LEU A 134 4.89 10.06 3.79
N LEU A 135 5.84 9.97 2.86
CA LEU A 135 5.95 8.81 1.97
C LEU A 135 6.28 7.52 2.74
N CYS A 136 7.17 7.58 3.73
CA CYS A 136 7.44 6.44 4.63
C CYS A 136 6.18 6.03 5.42
N TYR A 137 5.41 7.00 5.93
CA TYR A 137 4.13 6.74 6.59
C TYR A 137 3.13 6.04 5.66
N LEU A 138 2.98 6.54 4.43
CA LEU A 138 2.13 5.93 3.39
C LEU A 138 2.55 4.49 3.09
N MET A 139 3.86 4.24 2.92
CA MET A 139 4.39 2.88 2.69
C MET A 139 4.13 1.96 3.90
N GLY A 140 4.25 2.47 5.13
CA GLY A 140 3.93 1.71 6.34
C GLY A 140 2.45 1.33 6.44
N LEU A 141 1.57 2.29 6.13
CA LEU A 141 0.13 2.09 6.08
C LEU A 141 -0.27 1.01 5.07
N GLN A 142 0.28 1.09 3.85
CA GLN A 142 0.01 0.16 2.76
C GLN A 142 0.54 -1.25 3.06
N ASN A 143 1.74 -1.36 3.65
CA ASN A 143 2.32 -2.66 4.00
C ASN A 143 1.55 -3.39 5.11
N SER A 144 1.12 -2.65 6.13
CA SER A 144 0.27 -3.20 7.20
C SER A 144 -1.10 -3.62 6.66
N LEU A 145 -1.66 -2.81 5.75
CA LEU A 145 -2.92 -3.11 5.08
C LEU A 145 -2.81 -4.43 4.32
N MET A 146 -1.81 -4.57 3.45
CA MET A 146 -1.59 -5.78 2.65
C MET A 146 -1.34 -7.02 3.48
N THR A 147 -0.58 -6.91 4.56
CA THR A 147 -0.33 -8.03 5.47
C THR A 147 -1.64 -8.53 6.09
N LYS A 148 -2.52 -7.63 6.53
CA LYS A 148 -3.83 -8.01 7.09
C LYS A 148 -4.79 -8.51 6.04
N LEU A 149 -4.75 -7.92 4.85
CA LEU A 149 -5.57 -8.26 3.70
C LEU A 149 -5.31 -9.69 3.22
N SER A 150 -4.05 -10.11 3.22
CA SER A 150 -3.61 -11.40 2.70
C SER A 150 -3.49 -12.48 3.77
N HIS A 151 -3.94 -12.23 5.01
CA HIS A 151 -3.69 -13.13 6.14
C HIS A 151 -2.21 -13.47 6.31
N ALA A 152 -1.34 -12.48 6.10
CA ALA A 152 0.12 -12.55 6.10
C ALA A 152 0.76 -13.31 4.92
N GLU A 153 -0.01 -13.71 3.89
CA GLU A 153 0.55 -14.38 2.70
C GLU A 153 1.28 -13.42 1.74
N ILE A 154 0.94 -12.13 1.72
CA ILE A 154 1.46 -11.15 0.75
C ILE A 154 1.98 -9.90 1.46
N ARG A 155 3.19 -9.47 1.06
CA ARG A 155 3.77 -8.15 1.39
C ARG A 155 4.22 -7.45 0.10
N THR A 156 3.64 -6.31 -0.24
CA THR A 156 3.81 -5.66 -1.56
C THR A 156 5.12 -4.91 -1.75
N THR A 157 5.80 -4.48 -0.70
CA THR A 157 7.13 -3.83 -0.84
C THR A 157 8.28 -4.73 -0.38
N HIS A 158 7.99 -5.94 0.10
CA HIS A 158 9.01 -6.87 0.56
C HIS A 158 9.60 -7.65 -0.63
N MET A 159 10.12 -6.90 -1.61
CA MET A 159 10.62 -7.42 -2.88
C MET A 159 11.75 -8.43 -2.67
N THR A 160 12.63 -8.20 -1.68
CA THR A 160 13.66 -9.17 -1.27
C THR A 160 13.05 -10.53 -0.96
N GLY A 161 11.97 -10.59 -0.16
CA GLY A 161 11.31 -11.87 0.14
C GLY A 161 10.58 -12.47 -1.05
N ILE A 162 9.93 -11.66 -1.90
CA ILE A 162 9.27 -12.15 -3.11
C ILE A 162 10.28 -12.81 -4.06
N ILE A 163 11.43 -12.16 -4.27
CA ILE A 163 12.51 -12.68 -5.13
C ILE A 163 13.09 -13.96 -4.53
N THR A 164 13.35 -14.00 -3.21
CA THR A 164 13.83 -15.21 -2.53
C THR A 164 12.84 -16.37 -2.66
N ASP A 165 11.55 -16.12 -2.41
CA ASP A 165 10.51 -17.14 -2.53
C ASP A 165 10.35 -17.65 -3.96
N LEU A 166 10.47 -16.77 -4.96
CA LEU A 166 10.52 -17.17 -6.37
C LEU A 166 11.74 -18.03 -6.67
N GLY A 167 12.92 -17.68 -6.14
CA GLY A 167 14.13 -18.48 -6.25
C GLY A 167 13.96 -19.88 -5.64
N ILE A 168 13.32 -19.99 -4.48
CA ILE A 168 13.01 -21.27 -3.84
C ILE A 168 12.07 -22.12 -4.72
N GLU A 169 11.00 -21.54 -5.26
CA GLU A 169 10.06 -22.26 -6.13
C GLU A 169 10.70 -22.65 -7.47
N ALA A 170 11.55 -21.80 -8.04
CA ALA A 170 12.34 -22.13 -9.23
C ALA A 170 13.31 -23.29 -8.95
N GLY A 171 13.99 -23.27 -7.80
CA GLY A 171 14.87 -24.36 -7.37
C GLY A 171 14.13 -25.69 -7.22
N ARG A 172 12.95 -25.69 -6.59
CA ARG A 172 12.09 -26.88 -6.46
C ARG A 172 11.68 -27.43 -7.83
N PHE A 173 11.28 -26.55 -8.75
CA PHE A 173 10.90 -26.93 -10.11
C PHE A 173 12.07 -27.56 -10.88
N LEU A 174 13.24 -26.90 -10.87
CA LEU A 174 14.42 -27.37 -11.59
C LEU A 174 14.93 -28.70 -11.01
N PHE A 175 15.00 -28.82 -9.68
CA PHE A 175 15.46 -30.04 -9.01
C PHE A 175 14.54 -31.23 -9.28
N GLY A 176 13.23 -31.06 -9.13
CA GLY A 176 12.26 -32.13 -9.39
C GLY A 176 12.27 -32.57 -10.87
N ARG A 177 12.52 -31.62 -11.79
CA ARG A 177 12.62 -31.91 -13.22
C ARG A 177 13.92 -32.62 -13.61
N ALA A 178 15.02 -32.34 -12.90
CA ALA A 178 16.33 -32.94 -13.16
C ALA A 178 16.51 -34.33 -12.52
N THR A 179 15.91 -34.56 -11.34
CA THR A 179 16.16 -35.76 -10.53
C THR A 179 15.00 -36.75 -10.51
N HIS A 180 13.82 -36.36 -11.02
CA HIS A 180 12.55 -37.07 -10.81
C HIS A 180 12.21 -37.32 -9.32
N ALA A 181 12.91 -36.68 -8.39
CA ALA A 181 12.65 -36.76 -6.96
C ALA A 181 11.48 -35.86 -6.56
N GLU A 182 10.85 -36.17 -5.44
CA GLU A 182 9.76 -35.35 -4.90
C GLU A 182 10.28 -34.01 -4.35
N ALA A 183 10.35 -33.00 -5.22
CA ALA A 183 10.44 -31.59 -4.83
C ALA A 183 9.09 -30.91 -5.11
N ARG A 184 8.34 -30.60 -4.06
CA ARG A 184 6.99 -30.04 -4.16
C ARG A 184 7.02 -28.59 -4.65
N PHE A 185 6.88 -28.39 -5.96
CA PHE A 185 6.67 -27.08 -6.59
C PHE A 185 5.23 -26.60 -6.42
N HIS A 186 5.05 -25.30 -6.11
CA HIS A 186 3.75 -24.67 -5.88
C HIS A 186 3.43 -23.64 -6.98
N PRO A 187 2.84 -24.07 -8.13
CA PRO A 187 2.64 -23.20 -9.29
C PRO A 187 1.73 -22.00 -9.02
N LYS A 188 0.72 -22.15 -8.13
CA LYS A 188 -0.17 -21.06 -7.75
C LYS A 188 0.58 -19.95 -6.99
N LYS A 189 1.43 -20.33 -6.03
CA LYS A 189 2.27 -19.40 -5.26
C LYS A 189 3.25 -18.69 -6.19
N ALA A 190 3.96 -19.44 -7.04
CA ALA A 190 4.91 -18.87 -7.99
C ALA A 190 4.23 -17.86 -8.93
N ARG A 191 3.05 -18.17 -9.49
CA ARG A 191 2.30 -17.24 -10.35
C ARG A 191 1.91 -15.96 -9.63
N LEU A 192 1.46 -16.06 -8.37
CA LEU A 192 1.13 -14.88 -7.56
C LEU A 192 2.37 -14.00 -7.34
N LEU A 193 3.49 -14.59 -6.95
CA LEU A 193 4.74 -13.86 -6.70
C LEU A 193 5.27 -13.17 -7.97
N VAL A 194 5.23 -13.85 -9.13
CA VAL A 194 5.58 -13.23 -10.43
C VAL A 194 4.63 -12.06 -10.73
N SER A 195 3.33 -12.22 -10.47
CA SER A 195 2.36 -11.16 -10.72
C SER A 195 2.60 -9.93 -9.83
N LEU A 196 2.95 -10.15 -8.56
CA LEU A 196 3.28 -9.07 -7.62
C LEU A 196 4.58 -8.36 -8.01
N LEU A 197 5.64 -9.12 -8.31
CA LEU A 197 6.92 -8.57 -8.75
C LEU A 197 6.78 -7.80 -10.06
N GLY A 198 6.09 -8.38 -11.04
CA GLY A 198 5.83 -7.75 -12.33
C GLY A 198 4.99 -6.48 -12.21
N ALA A 199 3.96 -6.48 -11.36
CA ALA A 199 3.15 -5.30 -11.10
C ALA A 199 3.94 -4.19 -10.40
N PHE A 200 4.76 -4.53 -9.39
CA PHE A 200 5.65 -3.55 -8.75
C PHE A 200 6.66 -2.97 -9.74
N ALA A 201 7.28 -3.80 -10.57
CA ALA A 201 8.21 -3.33 -11.60
C ALA A 201 7.52 -2.42 -12.64
N ALA A 202 6.36 -2.83 -13.15
CA ALA A 202 5.57 -2.03 -14.10
C ALA A 202 5.10 -0.71 -13.47
N GLY A 203 4.67 -0.76 -12.20
CA GLY A 203 4.35 0.42 -11.42
C GLY A 203 5.56 1.33 -11.28
N GLY A 204 6.72 0.78 -10.92
CA GLY A 204 7.96 1.53 -10.79
C GLY A 204 8.39 2.23 -12.07
N LEU A 205 8.29 1.55 -13.22
CA LEU A 205 8.52 2.15 -14.53
C LEU A 205 7.53 3.29 -14.81
N THR A 206 6.25 3.06 -14.55
CA THR A 206 5.19 4.07 -14.74
C THR A 206 5.41 5.28 -13.84
N GLY A 207 5.76 5.06 -12.58
CA GLY A 207 6.04 6.11 -11.60
C GLY A 207 7.30 6.89 -11.95
N ALA A 208 8.40 6.22 -12.29
CA ALA A 208 9.64 6.87 -12.71
C ALA A 208 9.43 7.72 -13.98
N PHE A 209 8.74 7.17 -14.98
CA PHE A 209 8.41 7.91 -16.20
C PHE A 209 7.49 9.10 -15.91
N GLY A 210 6.44 8.91 -15.12
CA GLY A 210 5.53 9.99 -14.76
C GLY A 210 6.22 11.09 -13.96
N PHE A 211 6.94 10.76 -12.89
CA PHE A 211 7.62 11.76 -12.06
C PHE A 211 8.70 12.53 -12.82
N SER A 212 9.39 11.90 -13.78
CA SER A 212 10.39 12.59 -14.60
C SER A 212 9.79 13.59 -15.60
N HIS A 213 8.54 13.40 -16.05
CA HIS A 213 7.91 14.26 -17.06
C HIS A 213 6.84 15.21 -16.50
N MET A 214 6.14 14.79 -15.45
CA MET A 214 4.97 15.47 -14.87
C MET A 214 5.16 15.82 -13.39
N GLY A 215 6.29 15.45 -12.79
CA GLY A 215 6.55 15.67 -11.36
C GLY A 215 5.50 15.01 -10.46
N PHE A 216 5.13 15.69 -9.38
CA PHE A 216 4.21 15.18 -8.35
C PHE A 216 2.77 14.97 -8.83
N VAL A 217 2.37 15.57 -9.95
CA VAL A 217 1.04 15.38 -10.57
C VAL A 217 0.79 13.90 -10.92
N THR A 218 1.86 13.12 -11.14
CA THR A 218 1.82 11.67 -11.38
C THR A 218 1.08 10.89 -10.31
N VAL A 219 1.03 11.40 -9.07
CA VAL A 219 0.36 10.73 -7.96
C VAL A 219 -1.17 10.82 -8.05
N LEU A 220 -1.71 11.84 -8.70
CA LEU A 220 -3.17 12.05 -8.81
C LEU A 220 -3.92 10.83 -9.38
N PRO A 221 -3.57 10.26 -10.55
CA PRO A 221 -4.25 9.09 -11.07
C PRO A 221 -4.15 7.87 -10.13
N LEU A 222 -3.03 7.70 -9.42
CA LEU A 222 -2.86 6.62 -8.44
C LEU A 222 -3.82 6.81 -7.25
N SER A 223 -3.89 8.03 -6.71
CA SER A 223 -4.80 8.36 -5.61
C SER A 223 -6.28 8.18 -6.00
N LEU A 224 -6.66 8.60 -7.21
CA LEU A 224 -8.02 8.44 -7.71
C LEU A 224 -8.38 6.96 -7.89
N GLY A 225 -7.45 6.16 -8.42
CA GLY A 225 -7.63 4.72 -8.56
C GLY A 225 -7.87 4.03 -7.22
N LEU A 226 -7.05 4.34 -6.20
CA LEU A 226 -7.24 3.83 -4.84
C LEU A 226 -8.56 4.30 -4.23
N GLY A 227 -8.89 5.58 -4.39
CA GLY A 227 -10.14 6.17 -3.91
C GLY A 227 -11.37 5.47 -4.48
N LEU A 228 -11.37 5.15 -5.78
CA LEU A 228 -12.47 4.43 -6.43
C LEU A 228 -12.65 3.00 -5.86
N ILE A 229 -11.56 2.31 -5.54
CA ILE A 229 -11.60 0.97 -4.91
C ILE A 229 -12.17 1.06 -3.48
N ALA A 230 -11.79 2.10 -2.74
CA ALA A 230 -12.24 2.35 -1.37
C ALA A 230 -13.71 2.84 -1.30
N LEU A 231 -14.17 3.59 -2.29
CA LEU A 231 -15.46 4.28 -2.27
C LEU A 231 -16.65 3.32 -2.15
N VAL A 232 -16.61 2.18 -2.87
CA VAL A 232 -17.76 1.27 -2.94
C VAL A 232 -18.13 0.66 -1.57
N PRO A 233 -17.20 0.05 -0.81
CA PRO A 233 -17.51 -0.43 0.54
C PRO A 233 -17.90 0.68 1.52
N MET A 234 -17.30 1.88 1.40
CA MET A 234 -17.62 3.01 2.27
C MET A 234 -19.06 3.51 2.05
N LEU A 235 -19.51 3.60 0.79
CA LEU A 235 -20.90 3.94 0.46
C LEU A 235 -21.90 2.89 0.96
N ASP A 236 -21.52 1.60 0.91
CA ASP A 236 -22.35 0.50 1.41
C ASP A 236 -22.56 0.63 2.94
N ASP A 237 -21.56 1.08 3.70
CA ASP A 237 -21.68 1.31 5.13
C ASP A 237 -22.48 2.57 5.48
N LEU A 238 -22.28 3.68 4.76
CA LEU A 238 -23.09 4.90 4.91
C LEU A 238 -24.58 4.63 4.66
N SER A 239 -24.90 3.88 3.60
CA SER A 239 -26.27 3.51 3.26
C SER A 239 -26.93 2.66 4.36
N ARG A 240 -26.16 1.75 4.99
CA ARG A 240 -26.64 0.93 6.11
C ARG A 240 -26.84 1.74 7.38
N GLN A 241 -25.95 2.69 7.66
CA GLN A 241 -26.06 3.56 8.82
C GLN A 241 -27.29 4.47 8.70
N LYS A 242 -27.53 5.04 7.52
CA LYS A 242 -28.75 5.81 7.22
C LYS A 242 -30.01 4.97 7.44
N ARG A 243 -30.08 3.78 6.82
CA ARG A 243 -31.21 2.85 7.00
C ARG A 243 -31.43 2.43 8.46
N ARG A 244 -30.37 2.26 9.25
CA ARG A 244 -30.46 1.99 10.70
C ARG A 244 -30.93 3.18 11.52
N ARG A 245 -30.62 4.40 11.08
CA ARG A 245 -31.08 5.64 11.72
C ARG A 245 -32.57 5.85 11.42
N ASP A 246 -32.97 5.68 10.16
CA ASP A 246 -34.37 5.82 9.72
C ASP A 246 -35.28 4.79 10.41
N LEU A 247 -34.80 3.56 10.68
CA LEU A 247 -35.52 2.54 11.45
C LEU A 247 -35.63 2.85 12.96
N LYS A 248 -34.77 3.73 13.50
CA LYS A 248 -34.78 4.11 14.93
C LYS A 248 -35.55 5.40 15.19
N ASP A 249 -35.90 6.17 14.15
CA ASP A 249 -36.57 7.46 14.26
C ASP A 249 -37.76 7.54 13.27
N PRO A 250 -38.86 6.79 13.52
CA PRO A 250 -40.00 6.69 12.60
C PRO A 250 -40.77 8.00 12.39
N ALA A 251 -40.49 9.04 13.19
CA ALA A 251 -41.17 10.33 13.13
C ALA A 251 -40.79 11.21 11.92
N GLN A 252 -39.76 10.85 11.14
CA GLN A 252 -39.34 11.63 9.95
C GLN A 252 -39.82 11.05 8.61
N THR A 253 -40.44 9.87 8.59
CA THR A 253 -40.99 9.24 7.36
C THR A 253 -42.47 9.50 7.14
N ALA A 254 -43.11 10.28 8.00
CA ALA A 254 -44.50 10.70 7.88
C ALA A 254 -44.59 12.23 7.77
N ASN A 255 -44.17 12.78 6.63
CA ASN A 255 -44.60 14.08 6.11
C ASN A 255 -44.33 14.12 4.60
#